data_AF-A0A931U2W9-F1
#
_entry.id   AF-A0A931U2W9-F1
#
_cell.length_a   1.000
_cell.length_b   1.000
_cell.length_c   1.000
_cell.angle_alpha   90.00
_cell.angle_beta   90.00
_cell.angle_gamma   90.00
#
_symmetry.space_group_name_H-M   'P 1'
#
loop_
_entity.id
_entity.type
_entity.pdbx_description
1 polymer ?
#
loop_
_entity_poly.entity_id
_entity_poly.type
_entity_poly.pdbx_seq_one_letter_code
_entity_poly.pdbx_strand_id
1 'polypeptide(L)'
;MDRHDHVAKRVSDLAFATNLAGAAEGLVAAAKAGLDPRLFMQVALASSGASAAMEQHGPRMLRRDFSPADGTLADLRGDLEGVLELARRVGAPTPLGAVVHGWVLSAVRHGHEGDGPAALATVHEALAGVRLDAAAASGAPGLRPPVPADGVPRVGVIGLGRMGKPVAACILRANLALVVHNRSQSPVDELVAHGAERAATPAEVAARADVVLTCVTDDAAVERVYAGADGLLSAARPEQVLLDLGTTALALTRRLAEAAAAPGAGGHRQSPLPPRAAGLGPGGQADQ
;
A
#
# COMPACT_ATOMS: atom_id res chain seq x y z
N MET A 1 -13.50 -32.66 -23.35
CA MET A 1 -12.41 -31.67 -23.47
C MET A 1 -13.06 -30.31 -23.27
N ASP A 2 -12.78 -29.59 -22.18
CA ASP A 2 -13.34 -28.26 -21.99
C ASP A 2 -12.88 -27.35 -23.12
N ARG A 3 -13.79 -26.49 -23.61
CA ARG A 3 -13.40 -25.45 -24.57
C ARG A 3 -12.37 -24.54 -23.89
N HIS A 4 -11.26 -24.24 -24.57
CA HIS A 4 -10.18 -23.41 -24.03
C HIS A 4 -10.67 -22.09 -23.41
N ASP A 5 -11.77 -21.53 -23.93
CA ASP A 5 -12.41 -20.31 -23.42
C ASP A 5 -12.88 -20.43 -21.95
N HIS A 6 -13.39 -21.60 -21.55
CA HIS A 6 -13.82 -21.82 -20.15
C HIS A 6 -12.63 -21.89 -19.21
N VAL A 7 -11.52 -22.53 -19.63
CA VAL A 7 -10.29 -22.60 -18.83
C VAL A 7 -9.70 -21.20 -18.65
N ALA A 8 -9.63 -20.42 -19.73
CA ALA A 8 -9.11 -19.06 -19.69
C ALA A 8 -9.93 -18.15 -18.76
N LYS A 9 -11.27 -18.23 -18.81
CA LYS A 9 -12.14 -17.48 -17.88
C LYS A 9 -11.85 -17.84 -16.42
N ARG A 10 -11.76 -19.12 -16.08
CA ARG A 10 -11.47 -19.55 -14.69
C ARG A 10 -10.11 -19.08 -14.20
N VAL A 11 -9.08 -19.14 -15.03
CA VAL A 11 -7.76 -18.61 -14.65
C VAL A 11 -7.83 -17.09 -14.42
N SER A 12 -8.59 -16.36 -15.24
CA SER A 12 -8.84 -14.93 -15.03
C SER A 12 -9.59 -14.65 -13.73
N ASP A 13 -10.59 -15.47 -13.39
CA ASP A 13 -11.38 -15.33 -12.16
C ASP A 13 -10.53 -15.52 -10.90
N LEU A 14 -9.62 -16.50 -10.93
CA LEU A 14 -8.63 -16.70 -9.86
C LEU A 14 -7.76 -15.45 -9.65
N ALA A 15 -7.25 -14.88 -10.74
CA ALA A 15 -6.39 -13.69 -10.68
C ALA A 15 -7.17 -12.48 -10.12
N PHE A 16 -8.40 -12.27 -10.58
CA PHE A 16 -9.27 -11.21 -10.07
C PHE A 16 -9.56 -11.38 -8.58
N ALA A 17 -10.00 -12.57 -8.15
CA ALA A 17 -10.33 -12.85 -6.76
C ALA A 17 -9.13 -12.66 -5.82
N THR A 18 -7.94 -13.10 -6.25
CA THR A 18 -6.69 -12.93 -5.48
C THR A 18 -6.32 -11.45 -5.34
N ASN A 19 -6.41 -10.67 -6.42
CA ASN A 19 -6.11 -9.24 -6.38
C ASN A 19 -7.13 -8.45 -5.55
N LEU A 20 -8.42 -8.82 -5.60
CA LEU A 20 -9.47 -8.24 -4.78
C LEU A 20 -9.21 -8.47 -3.29
N ALA A 21 -8.87 -9.71 -2.93
CA ALA A 21 -8.54 -10.06 -1.56
C ALA A 21 -7.27 -9.33 -1.08
N GLY A 22 -6.23 -9.27 -1.91
CA GLY A 22 -5.01 -8.51 -1.59
C GLY A 22 -5.27 -7.01 -1.43
N ALA A 23 -6.18 -6.43 -2.22
CA ALA A 23 -6.57 -5.03 -2.05
C ALA A 23 -7.30 -4.80 -0.70
N ALA A 24 -8.27 -5.66 -0.37
CA ALA A 24 -8.97 -5.60 0.91
C ALA A 24 -8.01 -5.78 2.09
N GLU A 25 -7.18 -6.83 2.07
CA GLU A 25 -6.20 -7.14 3.11
C GLU A 25 -5.20 -6.00 3.30
N GLY A 26 -4.64 -5.48 2.21
CA GLY A 26 -3.67 -4.39 2.25
C GLY A 26 -4.26 -3.10 2.83
N LEU A 27 -5.47 -2.71 2.43
CA LEU A 27 -6.14 -1.53 2.95
C LEU A 27 -6.44 -1.67 4.45
N VAL A 28 -6.95 -2.83 4.88
CA VAL A 28 -7.24 -3.10 6.30
C VAL A 28 -5.96 -3.13 7.11
N ALA A 29 -4.89 -3.75 6.61
CA ALA A 29 -3.59 -3.79 7.28
C ALA A 29 -2.99 -2.39 7.43
N ALA A 30 -3.09 -1.55 6.40
CA ALA A 30 -2.68 -0.15 6.46
C ALA A 30 -3.46 0.61 7.55
N ALA A 31 -4.79 0.47 7.58
CA ALA A 31 -5.64 1.03 8.64
C ALA A 31 -5.22 0.54 10.03
N LYS A 32 -4.98 -0.77 10.18
CA LYS A 32 -4.55 -1.37 11.46
C LYS A 32 -3.20 -0.83 11.92
N ALA A 33 -2.30 -0.53 10.99
CA ALA A 33 -1.00 0.07 11.25
C ALA A 33 -1.07 1.59 11.53
N GLY A 34 -2.25 2.21 11.43
CA GLY A 34 -2.45 3.64 11.64
C GLY A 34 -2.11 4.51 10.42
N LEU A 35 -1.96 3.92 9.23
CA LEU A 35 -1.85 4.67 7.98
C LEU A 35 -3.26 5.07 7.50
N ASP A 36 -3.36 6.23 6.84
CA ASP A 36 -4.59 6.58 6.11
C ASP A 36 -4.76 5.60 4.92
N PRO A 37 -5.81 4.75 4.91
CA PRO A 37 -6.04 3.80 3.83
C PRO A 37 -6.24 4.46 2.47
N ARG A 38 -6.72 5.72 2.42
CA ARG A 38 -6.84 6.48 1.15
C ARG A 38 -5.48 6.83 0.60
N LEU A 39 -4.58 7.35 1.43
CA LEU A 39 -3.21 7.65 0.99
C LEU A 39 -2.50 6.35 0.58
N PHE A 40 -2.62 5.30 1.39
CA PHE A 40 -2.05 4.00 1.06
C PHE A 40 -2.54 3.50 -0.30
N MET A 41 -3.86 3.57 -0.55
CA MET A 41 -4.44 3.21 -1.84
C MET A 41 -3.84 4.02 -3.01
N GLN A 42 -3.70 5.34 -2.86
CA GLN A 42 -3.11 6.20 -3.89
C GLN A 42 -1.65 5.79 -4.20
N VAL A 43 -0.85 5.52 -3.17
CA VAL A 43 0.54 5.07 -3.32
C VAL A 43 0.60 3.65 -3.92
N ALA A 44 -0.30 2.75 -3.50
CA ALA A 44 -0.38 1.39 -4.04
C ALA A 44 -0.73 1.40 -5.53
N LEU A 45 -1.73 2.19 -5.94
CA LEU A 45 -2.11 2.40 -7.35
C LEU A 45 -0.99 3.06 -8.15
N ALA A 46 -0.15 3.84 -7.48
CA ALA A 46 1.02 4.45 -8.10
C ALA A 46 2.27 3.56 -8.10
N SER A 47 2.23 2.32 -7.60
CA SER A 47 3.40 1.46 -7.49
C SER A 47 3.10 0.03 -7.93
N SER A 48 3.96 -0.93 -7.59
CA SER A 48 3.76 -2.35 -7.90
C SER A 48 2.53 -2.97 -7.22
N GLY A 49 1.86 -2.25 -6.32
CA GLY A 49 0.57 -2.65 -5.74
C GLY A 49 -0.64 -2.39 -6.65
N ALA A 50 -0.43 -1.77 -7.82
CA ALA A 50 -1.51 -1.44 -8.75
C ALA A 50 -2.17 -2.71 -9.31
N SER A 51 -3.50 -2.76 -9.23
CA SER A 51 -4.31 -3.79 -9.88
C SER A 51 -5.68 -3.20 -10.24
N ALA A 52 -6.33 -3.76 -11.26
CA ALA A 52 -7.69 -3.37 -11.61
C ALA A 52 -8.65 -3.51 -10.42
N ALA A 53 -8.44 -4.52 -9.56
CA ALA A 53 -9.24 -4.71 -8.36
C ALA A 53 -9.02 -3.59 -7.32
N MET A 54 -7.77 -3.15 -7.11
CA MET A 54 -7.48 -1.99 -6.24
C MET A 54 -8.10 -0.70 -6.81
N GLU A 55 -8.02 -0.48 -8.12
CA GLU A 55 -8.54 0.72 -8.78
C GLU A 55 -10.06 0.80 -8.72
N GLN A 56 -10.74 -0.32 -9.01
CA GLN A 56 -12.20 -0.39 -9.11
C GLN A 56 -12.87 -0.56 -7.74
N HIS A 57 -12.32 -1.41 -6.87
CA HIS A 57 -12.97 -1.77 -5.60
C HIS A 57 -12.37 -1.07 -4.38
N GLY A 58 -11.10 -0.67 -4.39
CA GLY A 58 -10.48 0.06 -3.27
C GLY A 58 -11.28 1.30 -2.85
N PRO A 59 -11.63 2.23 -3.75
CA PRO A 59 -12.42 3.41 -3.41
C PRO A 59 -13.81 3.07 -2.86
N ARG A 60 -14.39 1.95 -3.32
CA ARG A 60 -15.70 1.46 -2.91
C ARG A 60 -15.65 0.86 -1.51
N MET A 61 -14.60 0.10 -1.18
CA MET A 61 -14.30 -0.38 0.18
C MET A 61 -14.21 0.78 1.16
N LEU A 62 -13.45 1.84 0.82
CA LEU A 62 -13.24 3.01 1.68
C LEU A 62 -14.48 3.88 1.88
N ARG A 63 -15.40 3.90 0.91
CA ARG A 63 -16.70 4.60 1.02
C ARG A 63 -17.82 3.70 1.53
N ARG A 64 -17.56 2.43 1.78
CA ARG A 64 -18.56 1.39 2.09
C ARG A 64 -19.69 1.31 1.05
N ASP A 65 -19.34 1.51 -0.22
CA ASP A 65 -20.25 1.24 -1.34
C ASP A 65 -20.09 -0.22 -1.75
N PHE A 66 -21.05 -1.06 -1.33
CA PHE A 66 -21.09 -2.47 -1.67
C PHE A 66 -22.17 -2.79 -2.71
N SER A 67 -22.55 -1.82 -3.54
CA SER A 67 -23.56 -2.04 -4.57
C SER A 67 -23.13 -3.15 -5.55
N PRO A 68 -24.03 -4.03 -6.01
CA PRO A 68 -23.68 -5.20 -6.83
C PRO A 68 -23.52 -4.89 -8.33
N ALA A 69 -23.08 -3.69 -8.69
CA ALA A 69 -23.02 -3.21 -10.08
C ALA A 69 -22.15 -4.10 -11.00
N ASP A 70 -21.14 -4.76 -10.44
CA ASP A 70 -20.18 -5.60 -11.15
C ASP A 70 -20.33 -7.10 -10.80
N GLY A 71 -21.53 -7.49 -10.33
CA GLY A 71 -21.82 -8.81 -9.78
C GLY A 71 -21.81 -8.85 -8.26
N THR A 72 -22.01 -10.04 -7.69
CA THR A 72 -22.19 -10.26 -6.26
C THR A 72 -21.11 -11.18 -5.67
N LEU A 73 -20.99 -11.21 -4.34
CA LEU A 73 -20.17 -12.21 -3.66
C LEU A 73 -20.70 -13.65 -3.83
N ALA A 74 -22.00 -13.83 -4.08
CA ALA A 74 -22.55 -15.13 -4.46
C ALA A 74 -22.04 -15.60 -5.84
N ASP A 75 -21.92 -14.68 -6.81
CA ASP A 75 -21.33 -14.97 -8.12
C ASP A 75 -19.84 -15.30 -7.97
N LEU A 76 -19.10 -14.49 -7.22
CA LEU A 76 -17.67 -14.70 -6.96
C LEU A 76 -17.40 -16.04 -6.25
N ARG A 77 -18.28 -16.46 -5.34
CA ARG A 77 -18.23 -17.80 -4.72
C ARG A 77 -18.32 -18.88 -5.79
N GLY A 78 -19.33 -18.83 -6.66
CA GLY A 78 -19.51 -19.81 -7.72
C GLY A 78 -18.35 -19.84 -8.71
N ASP A 79 -17.75 -18.68 -9.01
CA ASP A 79 -16.56 -18.59 -9.84
C ASP A 79 -15.35 -19.27 -9.20
N LEU A 80 -15.11 -19.03 -7.90
CA LEU A 80 -14.04 -19.69 -7.14
C LEU A 80 -14.24 -21.19 -6.97
N GLU A 81 -15.48 -21.66 -6.79
CA GLU A 81 -15.80 -23.10 -6.82
C GLU A 81 -15.41 -23.72 -8.17
N GLY A 82 -15.75 -23.04 -9.27
CA GLY A 82 -15.35 -23.43 -10.62
C GLY A 82 -13.83 -23.45 -10.84
N VAL A 83 -13.11 -22.51 -10.24
CA VAL A 83 -11.63 -22.47 -10.24
C VAL A 83 -11.06 -23.67 -9.51
N LEU A 84 -11.53 -23.96 -8.30
CA LEU A 84 -11.02 -25.06 -7.49
C LEU A 84 -11.29 -26.42 -8.14
N GLU A 85 -12.44 -26.58 -8.79
CA GLU A 85 -12.76 -27.79 -9.54
C GLU A 85 -11.88 -27.95 -10.78
N LEU A 86 -11.62 -26.86 -11.53
CA LEU A 86 -10.64 -26.89 -12.63
C LEU A 86 -9.25 -27.27 -12.12
N ALA A 87 -8.77 -26.60 -11.06
CA ALA A 87 -7.46 -26.83 -10.44
C ALA A 87 -7.26 -28.30 -10.05
N ARG A 88 -8.26 -28.90 -9.40
CA ARG A 88 -8.28 -30.32 -9.04
C ARG A 88 -8.20 -31.23 -10.26
N ARG A 89 -8.97 -30.93 -11.31
CA ARG A 89 -9.02 -31.72 -12.55
C ARG A 89 -7.69 -31.71 -13.30
N VAL A 90 -7.01 -30.56 -13.35
CA VAL A 90 -5.73 -30.42 -14.09
C VAL A 90 -4.50 -30.68 -13.23
N GLY A 91 -4.66 -30.94 -11.92
CA GLY A 91 -3.55 -31.15 -10.99
C GLY A 91 -2.73 -29.89 -10.70
N ALA A 92 -3.29 -28.70 -10.88
CA ALA A 92 -2.62 -27.43 -10.62
C ALA A 92 -3.02 -26.90 -9.23
N PRO A 93 -2.09 -26.75 -8.27
CA PRO A 93 -2.44 -26.25 -6.95
C PRO A 93 -2.75 -24.75 -6.98
N THR A 94 -3.90 -24.35 -6.42
CA THR A 94 -4.34 -22.95 -6.30
C THR A 94 -4.59 -22.55 -4.84
N PRO A 95 -3.55 -22.51 -3.99
CA PRO A 95 -3.71 -22.30 -2.54
C PRO A 95 -4.35 -20.95 -2.21
N LEU A 96 -4.00 -19.88 -2.94
CA LEU A 96 -4.62 -18.57 -2.76
C LEU A 96 -6.11 -18.59 -3.10
N GLY A 97 -6.50 -19.27 -4.18
CA GLY A 97 -7.91 -19.45 -4.53
C GLY A 97 -8.71 -20.14 -3.42
N ALA A 98 -8.13 -21.14 -2.74
CA ALA A 98 -8.79 -21.83 -1.63
C ALA A 98 -8.97 -20.92 -0.40
N VAL A 99 -7.96 -20.12 -0.06
CA VAL A 99 -8.03 -19.15 1.04
C VAL A 99 -9.09 -18.08 0.75
N VAL A 100 -9.04 -17.47 -0.44
CA VAL A 100 -9.98 -16.43 -0.85
C VAL A 100 -11.40 -16.97 -0.92
N HIS A 101 -11.59 -18.21 -1.39
CA HIS A 101 -12.89 -18.88 -1.36
C HIS A 101 -13.43 -19.01 0.08
N GLY A 102 -12.58 -19.36 1.05
CA GLY A 102 -12.96 -19.38 2.47
C GLY A 102 -13.40 -18.01 2.98
N TRP A 103 -12.73 -16.93 2.58
CA TRP A 103 -13.13 -15.56 2.95
C TRP A 103 -14.44 -15.14 2.29
N VAL A 104 -14.65 -15.45 1.00
CA VAL A 104 -15.93 -15.17 0.32
C VAL A 104 -17.07 -15.95 0.98
N LEU A 105 -16.86 -17.22 1.33
CA LEU A 105 -17.83 -18.00 2.10
C LEU A 105 -18.14 -17.35 3.45
N SER A 106 -17.12 -16.84 4.15
CA SER A 106 -17.34 -16.11 5.40
C SER A 106 -18.22 -14.88 5.17
N ALA A 107 -17.92 -14.05 4.16
CA ALA A 107 -18.72 -12.86 3.84
C ALA A 107 -20.19 -13.21 3.55
N VAL A 108 -20.42 -14.22 2.70
CA VAL A 108 -21.76 -14.74 2.37
C VAL A 108 -22.51 -15.18 3.63
N ARG A 109 -21.86 -15.92 4.53
CA ARG A 109 -22.48 -16.36 5.80
C ARG A 109 -22.78 -15.22 6.77
N HIS A 110 -22.15 -14.07 6.60
CA HIS A 110 -22.43 -12.84 7.35
C HIS A 110 -23.41 -11.91 6.61
N GLY A 111 -24.14 -12.42 5.61
CA GLY A 111 -25.24 -11.70 4.96
C GLY A 111 -24.83 -10.83 3.77
N HIS A 112 -23.58 -10.92 3.32
CA HIS A 112 -23.07 -10.13 2.19
C HIS A 112 -23.25 -10.82 0.82
N GLU A 113 -24.15 -11.80 0.72
CA GLU A 113 -24.29 -12.59 -0.51
C GLU A 113 -24.76 -11.78 -1.73
N GLY A 114 -25.65 -10.81 -1.50
CA GLY A 114 -26.15 -9.89 -2.53
C GLY A 114 -25.31 -8.62 -2.70
N ASP A 115 -24.27 -8.46 -1.89
CA ASP A 115 -23.36 -7.33 -1.98
C ASP A 115 -22.30 -7.56 -3.05
N GLY A 116 -21.78 -6.46 -3.61
CA GLY A 116 -20.71 -6.48 -4.60
C GLY A 116 -19.34 -6.88 -4.02
N PRO A 117 -18.34 -7.14 -4.89
CA PRO A 117 -17.04 -7.70 -4.48
C PRO A 117 -16.28 -6.88 -3.42
N ALA A 118 -16.49 -5.56 -3.35
CA ALA A 118 -15.89 -4.69 -2.34
C ALA A 118 -16.29 -5.07 -0.91
N ALA A 119 -17.42 -5.76 -0.70
CA ALA A 119 -17.83 -6.25 0.61
C ALA A 119 -16.88 -7.30 1.20
N LEU A 120 -15.97 -7.90 0.41
CA LEU A 120 -14.92 -8.78 0.94
C LEU A 120 -14.03 -8.09 1.99
N ALA A 121 -13.94 -6.76 1.97
CA ALA A 121 -13.26 -5.98 3.01
C ALA A 121 -13.85 -6.21 4.41
N THR A 122 -15.15 -6.49 4.56
CA THR A 122 -15.78 -6.66 5.88
C THR A 122 -15.25 -7.88 6.63
N VAL A 123 -14.87 -8.94 5.91
CA VAL A 123 -14.22 -10.11 6.49
C VAL A 123 -12.84 -9.75 7.04
N HIS A 124 -12.06 -8.97 6.29
CA HIS A 124 -10.74 -8.54 6.72
C HIS A 124 -10.82 -7.56 7.90
N GLU A 125 -11.79 -6.63 7.87
CA GLU A 125 -12.09 -5.74 8.98
C GLU A 125 -12.38 -6.53 10.27
N ALA A 126 -13.21 -7.57 10.18
CA ALA A 126 -13.55 -8.45 11.29
C ALA A 126 -12.33 -9.22 11.82
N LEU A 127 -11.52 -9.80 10.93
CA LEU A 127 -10.30 -10.53 11.30
C LEU A 127 -9.26 -9.63 11.98
N ALA A 128 -9.10 -8.39 11.49
CA ALA A 128 -8.14 -7.44 12.01
C ALA A 128 -8.66 -6.66 13.23
N GLY A 129 -9.97 -6.69 13.51
CA GLY A 129 -10.60 -5.85 14.54
C GLY A 129 -10.37 -4.36 14.29
N VAL A 130 -10.46 -3.92 13.03
CA VAL A 130 -10.39 -2.52 12.62
C VAL A 130 -11.37 -2.29 11.47
N ARG A 131 -11.93 -1.08 11.38
CA ARG A 131 -12.81 -0.70 10.28
C ARG A 131 -12.07 0.24 9.34
N LEU A 132 -12.32 0.10 8.04
CA LEU A 132 -12.00 1.09 7.03
C LEU A 132 -12.98 2.25 7.19
N ASP A 133 -12.80 3.04 8.24
CA ASP A 133 -13.62 4.21 8.45
C ASP A 133 -13.07 5.37 7.64
N ALA A 134 -13.97 6.01 6.89
CA ALA A 134 -13.72 7.27 6.22
C ALA A 134 -13.26 8.39 7.19
N ALA A 135 -13.55 8.27 8.49
CA ALA A 135 -13.35 9.29 9.53
C ALA A 135 -12.44 8.86 10.72
N ALA A 136 -12.14 7.57 10.92
CA ALA A 136 -11.30 7.11 12.04
C ALA A 136 -9.80 7.42 11.86
N ALA A 137 -9.45 8.23 10.87
CA ALA A 137 -8.13 8.82 10.76
C ALA A 137 -7.73 9.63 12.00
N SER A 138 -8.60 9.95 12.98
CA SER A 138 -8.31 10.97 14.03
C SER A 138 -7.99 10.45 15.44
N GLY A 139 -7.99 9.14 15.70
CA GLY A 139 -7.95 8.64 17.09
C GLY A 139 -6.65 7.96 17.55
N ALA A 140 -5.83 7.44 16.65
CA ALA A 140 -4.52 6.88 16.98
C ALA A 140 -3.43 7.92 16.68
N PRO A 141 -2.26 7.91 17.36
CA PRO A 141 -1.08 8.66 16.92
C PRO A 141 -0.54 8.01 15.64
N GLY A 142 -1.31 8.08 14.55
CA GLY A 142 -0.97 7.57 13.24
C GLY A 142 -0.13 8.58 12.48
N LEU A 143 0.72 8.09 11.57
CA LEU A 143 1.32 8.91 10.52
C LEU A 143 0.18 9.46 9.66
N ARG A 144 -0.32 10.65 10.00
CA ARG A 144 -1.06 11.47 9.07
C ARG A 144 -0.02 12.19 8.22
N PRO A 145 -0.02 12.04 6.88
CA PRO A 145 0.67 13.00 6.05
C PRO A 145 0.06 14.39 6.33
N PRO A 146 0.88 15.44 6.38
CA PRO A 146 0.39 16.80 6.46
C PRO A 146 -0.31 17.06 5.15
N VAL A 147 -1.63 17.14 5.20
CA VAL A 147 -2.40 17.62 4.07
C VAL A 147 -2.28 19.15 4.11
N PRO A 148 -1.74 19.80 3.07
CA PRO A 148 -1.70 21.26 3.04
C PRO A 148 -3.11 21.85 3.11
N ALA A 149 -3.21 23.14 3.42
CA ALA A 149 -4.50 23.81 3.63
C ALA A 149 -5.44 23.75 2.39
N ASP A 150 -4.91 23.46 1.20
CA ASP A 150 -5.65 23.28 -0.06
C ASP A 150 -6.17 21.85 -0.28
N GLY A 151 -5.82 20.90 0.59
CA GLY A 151 -6.33 19.53 0.57
C GLY A 151 -5.56 18.55 -0.33
N VAL A 152 -4.54 18.98 -1.08
CA VAL A 152 -3.83 18.12 -2.05
C VAL A 152 -2.36 17.95 -1.64
N PRO A 153 -1.93 16.73 -1.24
CA PRO A 153 -0.55 16.52 -0.82
C PRO A 153 0.39 16.61 -2.02
N ARG A 154 1.51 17.28 -1.80
CA ARG A 154 2.60 17.37 -2.76
C ARG A 154 3.56 16.21 -2.58
N VAL A 155 3.84 15.47 -3.64
CA VAL A 155 4.66 14.26 -3.57
C VAL A 155 6.06 14.54 -4.11
N GLY A 156 7.06 14.03 -3.41
CA GLY A 156 8.46 14.02 -3.80
C GLY A 156 8.87 12.62 -4.23
N VAL A 157 9.58 12.44 -5.35
CA VAL A 157 10.18 11.15 -5.71
C VAL A 157 11.66 11.32 -5.96
N ILE A 158 12.47 10.58 -5.20
CA ILE A 158 13.92 10.54 -5.33
C ILE A 158 14.37 9.16 -5.79
N GLY A 159 15.12 9.13 -6.89
CA GLY A 159 15.59 7.89 -7.50
C GLY A 159 14.63 7.42 -8.58
N LEU A 160 14.93 7.81 -9.82
CA LEU A 160 14.07 7.58 -10.99
C LEU A 160 14.59 6.41 -11.84
N GLY A 161 14.96 5.32 -11.17
CA GLY A 161 15.37 4.08 -11.81
C GLY A 161 14.18 3.28 -12.34
N ARG A 162 14.38 1.96 -12.49
CA ARG A 162 13.35 1.02 -12.97
C ARG A 162 12.03 1.09 -12.20
N MET A 163 12.08 1.33 -10.89
CA MET A 163 10.91 1.39 -10.03
C MET A 163 10.40 2.82 -9.82
N GLY A 164 11.28 3.77 -9.47
CA GLY A 164 10.84 5.12 -9.12
C GLY A 164 10.28 5.95 -10.29
N LYS A 165 10.75 5.74 -11.53
CA LYS A 165 10.20 6.46 -12.70
C LYS A 165 8.73 6.07 -12.99
N PRO A 166 8.36 4.78 -13.04
CA PRO A 166 6.95 4.38 -13.10
C PRO A 166 6.11 4.95 -11.95
N VAL A 167 6.65 4.96 -10.72
CA VAL A 167 5.95 5.53 -9.56
C VAL A 167 5.65 7.02 -9.76
N ALA A 168 6.65 7.79 -10.17
CA ALA A 168 6.49 9.19 -10.53
C ALA A 168 5.47 9.41 -11.65
N ALA A 169 5.49 8.60 -12.71
CA ALA A 169 4.53 8.69 -13.80
C ALA A 169 3.09 8.42 -13.34
N CYS A 170 2.88 7.47 -12.42
CA CYS A 170 1.57 7.22 -11.86
C CYS A 170 1.06 8.39 -10.99
N ILE A 171 1.94 9.03 -10.22
CA ILE A 171 1.59 10.22 -9.43
C ILE A 171 1.13 11.36 -10.36
N LEU A 172 1.82 11.58 -11.49
CA LEU A 172 1.38 12.57 -12.50
C LEU A 172 0.01 12.21 -13.10
N ARG A 173 -0.22 10.92 -13.41
CA ARG A 173 -1.53 10.45 -13.92
C ARG A 173 -2.66 10.63 -12.91
N ALA A 174 -2.35 10.58 -11.62
CA ALA A 174 -3.29 10.87 -10.53
C ALA A 174 -3.51 12.38 -10.32
N ASN A 175 -2.89 13.24 -11.13
CA ASN A 175 -2.98 14.70 -11.08
C ASN A 175 -2.54 15.29 -9.73
N LEU A 176 -1.54 14.68 -9.10
CA LEU A 176 -0.91 15.18 -7.88
C LEU A 176 0.32 16.03 -8.22
N ALA A 177 0.53 17.10 -7.46
CA ALA A 177 1.74 17.92 -7.59
C ALA A 177 2.98 17.08 -7.27
N LEU A 178 3.89 16.97 -8.22
CA LEU A 178 5.06 16.09 -8.13
C LEU A 178 6.35 16.90 -8.23
N VAL A 179 7.27 16.68 -7.28
CA VAL A 179 8.65 17.15 -7.33
C VAL A 179 9.58 15.95 -7.48
N VAL A 180 10.51 15.98 -8.42
CA VAL A 180 11.39 14.86 -8.72
C VAL A 180 12.85 15.23 -8.61
N HIS A 181 13.64 14.28 -8.11
CA HIS A 181 15.09 14.36 -8.12
C HIS A 181 15.71 12.99 -8.48
N ASN A 182 16.78 13.04 -9.27
CA ASN A 182 17.59 11.88 -9.57
C ASN A 182 19.02 12.31 -9.92
N ARG A 183 19.99 11.41 -9.71
CA ARG A 183 21.39 11.65 -10.09
C ARG A 183 21.53 11.89 -11.60
N SER A 184 20.96 11.01 -12.42
CA SER A 184 20.92 11.21 -13.88
C SER A 184 19.72 12.08 -14.26
N GLN A 185 19.95 13.08 -15.10
CA GLN A 185 18.94 14.09 -15.43
C GLN A 185 17.95 13.64 -16.51
N SER A 186 18.35 12.76 -17.43
CA SER A 186 17.47 12.23 -18.49
C SER A 186 16.07 11.79 -17.99
N PRO A 187 15.93 10.94 -16.96
CA PRO A 187 14.60 10.57 -16.46
C PRO A 187 13.84 11.71 -15.76
N VAL A 188 14.55 12.72 -15.25
CA VAL A 188 13.94 13.94 -14.69
C VAL A 188 13.35 14.77 -15.82
N ASP A 189 14.11 14.97 -16.90
CA ASP A 189 13.70 15.74 -18.07
C ASP A 189 12.41 15.17 -18.67
N GLU A 190 12.33 13.84 -18.79
CA GLU A 190 11.13 13.15 -19.26
C GLU A 190 9.90 13.42 -18.38
N LEU A 191 10.03 13.36 -17.05
CA LEU A 191 8.90 13.59 -16.15
C LEU A 191 8.49 15.06 -16.08
N VAL A 192 9.46 15.98 -16.19
CA VAL A 192 9.19 17.42 -16.26
C VAL A 192 8.39 17.77 -17.51
N ALA A 193 8.68 17.13 -18.65
CA ALA A 193 7.87 17.28 -19.86
C ALA A 193 6.41 16.84 -19.69
N HIS A 194 6.10 16.05 -18.65
CA HIS A 194 4.76 15.59 -18.31
C HIS A 194 4.16 16.29 -17.08
N GLY A 195 4.75 17.41 -16.63
CA GLY A 195 4.21 18.24 -15.57
C GLY A 195 4.82 18.04 -14.18
N ALA A 196 5.87 17.23 -14.03
CA ALA A 196 6.64 17.20 -12.80
C ALA A 196 7.49 18.46 -12.64
N GLU A 197 7.80 18.83 -11.40
CA GLU A 197 8.75 19.89 -11.12
C GLU A 197 10.12 19.31 -10.73
N ARG A 198 11.19 19.93 -11.22
CA ARG A 198 12.56 19.51 -10.91
C ARG A 198 13.00 20.01 -9.53
N ALA A 199 13.77 19.19 -8.83
CA ALA A 199 14.62 19.58 -7.71
C ALA A 199 16.09 19.23 -8.00
N ALA A 200 17.00 20.15 -7.69
CA ALA A 200 18.44 19.96 -7.87
C ALA A 200 19.04 19.03 -6.82
N THR A 201 18.42 18.94 -5.64
CA THR A 201 18.93 18.13 -4.51
C THR A 201 17.80 17.40 -3.77
N PRO A 202 18.12 16.33 -3.00
CA PRO A 202 17.18 15.72 -2.05
C PRO A 202 16.59 16.72 -1.06
N ALA A 203 17.40 17.66 -0.54
CA ALA A 203 16.95 18.72 0.36
C ALA A 203 15.87 19.61 -0.27
N GLU A 204 15.98 19.95 -1.56
CA GLU A 204 14.94 20.72 -2.25
C GLU A 204 13.63 19.93 -2.42
N VAL A 205 13.70 18.60 -2.61
CA VAL A 205 12.51 17.76 -2.61
C VAL A 205 11.86 17.79 -1.23
N ALA A 206 12.64 17.60 -0.16
CA ALA A 206 12.15 17.70 1.20
C ALA A 206 11.54 19.08 1.47
N ALA A 207 12.14 20.19 1.04
CA ALA A 207 11.57 21.52 1.29
C ALA A 207 10.18 21.75 0.67
N ARG A 208 9.83 21.01 -0.39
CA ARG A 208 8.64 21.25 -1.23
C ARG A 208 7.58 20.17 -1.15
N ALA A 209 7.91 18.93 -0.81
CA ALA A 209 6.98 17.81 -0.78
C ALA A 209 6.47 17.52 0.64
N ASP A 210 5.23 17.07 0.76
CA ASP A 210 4.64 16.63 2.03
C ASP A 210 4.92 15.15 2.29
N VAL A 211 4.99 14.37 1.22
CA VAL A 211 5.36 12.95 1.21
C VAL A 211 6.53 12.76 0.26
N VAL A 212 7.64 12.19 0.71
CA VAL A 212 8.80 11.86 -0.13
C VAL A 212 8.97 10.35 -0.24
N LEU A 213 9.00 9.85 -1.46
CA LEU A 213 9.29 8.46 -1.79
C LEU A 213 10.73 8.36 -2.26
N THR A 214 11.55 7.54 -1.61
CA THR A 214 12.91 7.22 -2.08
C THR A 214 12.94 5.83 -2.69
N CYS A 215 13.61 5.70 -3.83
CA CYS A 215 13.83 4.42 -4.50
C CYS A 215 15.20 4.42 -5.16
N VAL A 216 16.23 4.14 -4.36
CA VAL A 216 17.64 4.21 -4.77
C VAL A 216 18.33 2.85 -4.67
N THR A 217 19.55 2.75 -5.20
CA THR A 217 20.15 1.47 -5.61
C THR A 217 20.73 0.62 -4.49
N ASP A 218 21.26 1.24 -3.45
CA ASP A 218 22.04 0.60 -2.40
C ASP A 218 22.09 1.48 -1.13
N ASP A 219 22.54 0.89 -0.02
CA ASP A 219 22.65 1.55 1.28
C ASP A 219 23.47 2.86 1.22
N ALA A 220 24.56 2.90 0.44
CA ALA A 220 25.38 4.11 0.31
C ALA A 220 24.65 5.23 -0.46
N ALA A 221 23.79 4.88 -1.41
CA ALA A 221 22.89 5.83 -2.07
C ALA A 221 21.81 6.33 -1.10
N VAL A 222 21.24 5.46 -0.26
CA VAL A 222 20.29 5.86 0.79
C VAL A 222 20.95 6.83 1.76
N GLU A 223 22.13 6.50 2.29
CA GLU A 223 22.85 7.39 3.22
C GLU A 223 23.12 8.77 2.62
N ARG A 224 23.56 8.84 1.35
CA ARG A 224 23.77 10.13 0.68
C ARG A 224 22.48 10.91 0.48
N VAL A 225 21.38 10.24 0.12
CA VAL A 225 20.09 10.88 -0.10
C VAL A 225 19.48 11.38 1.21
N TYR A 226 19.61 10.64 2.30
CA TYR A 226 19.04 11.03 3.58
C TYR A 226 19.95 11.95 4.39
N ALA A 227 21.20 11.55 4.62
CA ALA A 227 22.13 12.17 5.55
C ALA A 227 23.29 12.93 4.89
N GLY A 228 23.31 13.04 3.55
CA GLY A 228 24.26 13.89 2.85
C GLY A 228 24.09 15.38 3.19
N ALA A 229 25.07 16.21 2.81
CA ALA A 229 25.03 17.66 3.08
C ALA A 229 23.76 18.33 2.52
N ASP A 230 23.35 17.95 1.31
CA ASP A 230 22.08 18.36 0.69
C ASP A 230 21.03 17.23 0.75
N GLY A 231 21.09 16.40 1.78
CA GLY A 231 20.21 15.24 2.00
C GLY A 231 18.84 15.63 2.56
N LEU A 232 17.90 14.68 2.55
CA LEU A 232 16.54 14.86 3.05
C LEU A 232 16.50 15.41 4.48
N LEU A 233 17.34 14.87 5.37
CA LEU A 233 17.32 15.22 6.79
C LEU A 233 17.79 16.66 7.06
N SER A 234 18.47 17.29 6.11
CA SER A 234 18.89 18.70 6.23
C SER A 234 17.74 19.70 6.07
N ALA A 235 16.66 19.31 5.39
CA ALA A 235 15.53 20.17 5.04
C ALA A 235 14.15 19.55 5.34
N ALA A 236 14.13 18.37 5.94
CA ALA A 236 12.91 17.70 6.36
C ALA A 236 12.14 18.55 7.38
N ARG A 237 10.81 18.62 7.21
CA ARG A 237 9.88 19.31 8.09
C ARG A 237 9.23 18.29 9.03
N PRO A 238 8.94 18.65 10.30
CA PRO A 238 8.42 17.71 11.30
C PRO A 238 7.20 16.91 10.87
N GLU A 239 6.30 17.55 10.13
CA GLU A 239 5.07 16.91 9.71
C GLU A 239 5.28 15.94 8.53
N GLN A 240 6.37 16.00 7.78
CA GLN A 240 6.53 15.23 6.53
C GLN A 240 6.61 13.72 6.72
N VAL A 241 6.22 13.00 5.66
CA VAL A 241 6.36 11.55 5.58
C VAL A 241 7.48 11.18 4.60
N LEU A 242 8.50 10.48 5.08
CA LEU A 242 9.58 9.92 4.26
C LEU A 242 9.41 8.41 4.15
N LEU A 243 9.22 7.89 2.93
CA LEU A 243 8.99 6.47 2.65
C LEU A 243 10.11 5.93 1.77
N ASP A 244 10.89 5.00 2.31
CA ASP A 244 11.87 4.25 1.53
C ASP A 244 11.23 3.02 0.89
N LEU A 245 11.20 3.02 -0.44
CA LEU A 245 10.68 1.95 -1.30
C LEU A 245 11.81 1.05 -1.82
N GLY A 246 13.06 1.31 -1.41
CA GLY A 246 14.23 0.51 -1.73
C GLY A 246 14.35 -0.78 -0.90
N THR A 247 15.25 -1.66 -1.31
CA THR A 247 15.68 -2.81 -0.51
C THR A 247 16.87 -2.39 0.36
N THR A 248 16.57 -1.74 1.48
CA THR A 248 17.56 -1.14 2.38
C THR A 248 17.78 -2.01 3.62
N ALA A 249 19.01 -2.08 4.12
CA ALA A 249 19.29 -2.82 5.35
C ALA A 249 18.45 -2.27 6.53
N LEU A 250 17.84 -3.17 7.31
CA LEU A 250 17.00 -2.78 8.46
C LEU A 250 17.75 -1.93 9.49
N ALA A 251 19.05 -2.21 9.70
CA ALA A 251 19.89 -1.43 10.60
C ALA A 251 20.06 0.02 10.13
N LEU A 252 20.25 0.23 8.82
CA LEU A 252 20.34 1.56 8.23
C LEU A 252 19.00 2.29 8.32
N THR A 253 17.90 1.61 7.98
CA THR A 253 16.54 2.17 8.08
C THR A 253 16.25 2.69 9.50
N ARG A 254 16.64 1.94 10.54
CA ARG A 254 16.49 2.36 11.94
C ARG A 254 17.35 3.56 12.29
N ARG A 255 18.63 3.56 11.88
CA ARG A 255 19.53 4.69 12.14
C ARG A 255 19.01 5.99 11.53
N LEU A 256 18.47 5.91 10.30
CA LEU A 256 17.91 7.06 9.61
C LEU A 256 16.61 7.54 10.27
N ALA A 257 15.78 6.63 10.76
CA ALA A 257 14.58 6.98 11.52
C ALA A 257 14.93 7.68 12.85
N GLU A 258 15.94 7.19 13.56
CA GLU A 258 16.45 7.84 14.78
C GLU A 258 17.01 9.24 14.49
N ALA A 259 17.78 9.37 13.41
CA ALA A 259 18.31 10.67 12.97
C ALA A 259 17.19 11.65 12.56
N ALA A 260 16.12 11.16 11.93
CA ALA A 260 14.94 11.95 11.59
C ALA A 260 14.09 12.35 12.81
N ALA A 261 14.23 11.63 13.93
CA ALA A 261 13.52 11.91 15.18
C ALA A 261 14.31 12.80 16.16
N ALA A 262 15.60 13.08 15.88
CA ALA A 262 16.47 13.84 16.77
C ALA A 262 16.04 15.33 16.85
N PRO A 263 16.07 15.97 18.05
CA PRO A 263 15.70 17.37 18.20
C PRO A 263 16.59 18.30 17.35
N GLY A 264 16.00 19.02 16.40
CA GLY A 264 16.70 19.96 15.51
C GLY A 264 16.84 19.48 14.06
N ALA A 265 16.66 18.19 13.79
CA ALA A 265 16.16 17.72 12.49
C ALA A 265 14.63 17.83 12.55
N GLY A 266 13.94 18.30 11.51
CA GLY A 266 12.48 18.44 11.56
C GLY A 266 11.83 17.11 11.90
N GLY A 267 11.38 16.99 13.15
CA GLY A 267 11.15 15.71 13.82
C GLY A 267 9.98 14.91 13.27
N HIS A 268 10.25 13.73 12.73
CA HIS A 268 9.23 12.75 12.35
C HIS A 268 9.09 11.64 13.42
N ARG A 269 7.85 11.25 13.74
CA ARG A 269 7.52 10.08 14.55
C ARG A 269 7.29 8.86 13.66
N GLN A 270 8.21 7.88 13.70
CA GLN A 270 7.83 6.51 13.37
C GLN A 270 6.96 5.93 14.48
N SER A 271 5.89 5.23 14.12
CA SER A 271 5.22 4.30 15.04
C SER A 271 6.20 3.17 15.35
N PRO A 272 6.66 2.98 16.61
CA PRO A 272 7.29 1.72 16.96
C PRO A 272 6.28 0.62 16.63
N LEU A 273 6.74 -0.45 15.96
CA LEU A 273 5.98 -1.71 15.96
C LEU A 273 5.47 -1.93 17.39
N PRO A 274 4.17 -2.25 17.58
CA PRO A 274 3.66 -2.47 18.93
C PRO A 274 4.60 -3.47 19.61
N PRO A 275 5.01 -3.22 20.87
CA PRO A 275 5.83 -4.19 21.57
C PRO A 275 5.14 -5.54 21.42
N ARG A 276 5.89 -6.58 21.05
CA ARG A 276 5.40 -7.97 21.11
C ARG A 276 4.64 -8.08 22.43
N ALA A 277 3.37 -8.46 22.37
CA ALA A 277 2.58 -8.69 23.56
C ALA A 277 3.42 -9.57 24.50
N ALA A 278 3.92 -8.96 25.58
CA ALA A 278 4.61 -9.68 26.62
C ALA A 278 3.55 -10.51 27.33
N GLY A 279 3.44 -11.79 26.97
CA GLY A 279 2.43 -12.65 27.58
C GLY A 279 2.03 -13.87 26.78
N LEU A 280 3.00 -14.69 26.35
CA LEU A 280 2.82 -16.14 26.26
C LEU A 280 4.16 -16.77 26.64
N GLY A 281 4.47 -16.73 27.94
CA GLY A 281 5.48 -17.62 28.49
C GLY A 281 5.00 -19.07 28.34
N PRO A 282 5.91 -20.04 28.12
CA PRO A 282 5.53 -21.45 28.19
C PRO A 282 5.04 -21.71 29.62
N GLY A 283 3.79 -22.15 29.74
CA GLY A 283 3.24 -22.62 31.00
C GLY A 283 4.15 -23.69 31.57
N GLY A 284 4.73 -23.40 32.72
CA GLY A 284 5.45 -24.38 33.51
C GLY A 284 4.48 -25.48 33.94
N GLN A 285 4.65 -26.67 33.39
CA GLN A 285 4.31 -27.90 34.10
C GLN A 285 5.56 -28.33 34.86
N ALA A 286 5.49 -28.18 36.18
CA ALA A 286 6.34 -28.88 37.14
C ALA A 286 5.48 -29.21 38.36
N ASP A 287 5.26 -30.51 38.55
CA ASP A 287 4.94 -31.24 39.78
C ASP A 287 4.17 -30.54 40.90
N GLN A 288 2.93 -31.03 41.09
CA GLN A 288 2.51 -31.73 42.32
C GLN A 288 1.23 -32.55 42.05
#